data_AF-A0A957UZL5-F1
#
_entry.id   AF-A0A957UZL5-F1
#
_cell.length_a   1.000
_cell.length_b   1.000
_cell.length_c   1.000
_cell.angle_alpha   90.00
_cell.angle_beta   90.00
_cell.angle_gamma   90.00
#
_symmetry.space_group_name_H-M   'P 1'
#
loop_
_entity.id
_entity.type
_entity.pdbx_description
1 polymer ?
#
loop_
_entity_poly.entity_id
_entity_poly.type
_entity_poly.pdbx_seq_one_letter_code
_entity_poly.pdbx_strand_id
1 'polypeptide(L)' 'MTSERQLGFATRQLHAGQTPDPTTGSRAVPIYQTTSYQFRNT' A
#
# COMPACT_ATOMS: atom_id res chain seq x y z
N MET A 1 3.15 -23.23 -7.07
CA MET A 1 2.36 -22.15 -6.45
C MET A 1 2.33 -22.39 -4.95
N THR A 2 3.08 -21.62 -4.16
CA THR A 2 3.03 -21.70 -2.70
C THR A 2 1.65 -21.27 -2.21
N SER A 3 1.02 -22.07 -1.35
CA SER A 3 -0.21 -21.66 -0.67
C SER A 3 0.09 -20.45 0.20
N GLU A 4 -0.57 -19.32 -0.07
CA GLU A 4 -0.52 -18.13 0.79
C GLU A 4 -0.92 -18.52 2.22
N ARG A 5 -0.07 -18.21 3.20
CA ARG A 5 -0.41 -18.44 4.61
C ARG A 5 -1.48 -17.43 5.01
N GLN A 6 -2.64 -17.93 5.41
CA GLN A 6 -3.67 -17.07 5.97
C GLN A 6 -3.22 -16.52 7.33
N LEU A 7 -3.08 -15.19 7.40
CA LEU A 7 -2.70 -14.49 8.64
C LEU A 7 -3.92 -14.37 9.58
N GLY A 8 -3.65 -14.25 10.88
CA GLY A 8 -4.66 -14.04 11.90
C GLY A 8 -5.38 -12.70 11.77
N PHE A 9 -6.55 -12.57 12.41
CA PHE A 9 -7.41 -11.39 12.30
C PHE A 9 -6.71 -10.09 12.69
N ALA A 10 -6.08 -10.03 13.88
CA ALA A 10 -5.40 -8.83 14.36
C ALA A 10 -4.26 -8.38 13.43
N THR A 11 -3.48 -9.32 12.88
CA THR A 11 -2.43 -9.03 11.91
C THR A 11 -3.01 -8.45 10.62
N ARG A 12 -4.13 -9.01 10.13
CA ARG A 12 -4.79 -8.52 8.93
C ARG A 12 -5.43 -7.15 9.14
N GLN A 13 -6.03 -6.88 10.30
CA GLN A 13 -6.55 -5.55 10.62
C GLN A 13 -5.46 -4.48 10.56
N LEU A 14 -4.25 -4.81 11.06
CA LEU A 14 -3.14 -3.86 11.09
C LEU A 14 -2.45 -3.66 9.73
N HIS A 15 -2.33 -4.72 8.92
CA HIS A 15 -1.43 -4.70 7.76
C HIS A 15 -2.12 -4.93 6.40
N ALA A 16 -3.32 -5.52 6.35
CA ALA A 16 -3.95 -5.83 5.07
C ALA A 16 -4.30 -4.54 4.31
N GLY A 17 -4.05 -4.54 3.00
CA GLY A 17 -4.27 -3.38 2.14
C GLY A 17 -3.18 -2.30 2.21
N GLN A 18 -2.15 -2.49 3.04
CA GLN A 18 -1.03 -1.56 3.18
C GLN A 18 0.28 -2.17 2.69
N THR A 19 1.05 -1.39 1.93
CA THR A 19 2.43 -1.72 1.55
C THR A 19 3.29 -0.46 1.69
N PRO A 20 4.60 -0.60 1.96
CA PRO A 20 5.48 0.57 2.02
C PRO A 20 5.43 1.35 0.70
N ASP A 21 5.42 2.67 0.76
CA ASP A 21 5.49 3.50 -0.45
C ASP A 21 6.76 3.14 -1.25
N PRO A 22 6.64 2.73 -2.53
CA PRO A 22 7.80 2.31 -3.31
C PRO A 22 8.77 3.46 -3.62
N THR A 23 8.34 4.72 -3.48
CA THR A 23 9.17 5.89 -3.81
C THR A 23 10.10 6.27 -2.64
N THR A 24 9.60 6.23 -1.41
CA THR A 24 10.30 6.70 -0.20
C THR A 24 10.55 5.63 0.85
N GLY A 25 9.88 4.49 0.77
CA GLY A 25 9.90 3.45 1.80
C GLY A 25 9.02 3.75 3.02
N SER A 26 8.23 4.83 3.01
CA SER A 26 7.32 5.16 4.11
C SER A 26 6.36 4.01 4.41
N ARG A 27 6.28 3.63 5.69
CA ARG A 27 5.30 2.63 6.19
C ARG A 27 3.93 3.23 6.47
N ALA A 28 3.91 4.52 6.84
CA ALA A 28 2.67 5.27 6.93
C ALA A 28 2.22 5.67 5.52
N VAL A 29 0.91 5.59 5.27
CA VAL A 29 0.34 5.96 3.96
C VAL A 29 0.49 7.46 3.75
N PRO A 30 1.08 7.90 2.64
CA PRO A 30 1.10 9.32 2.29
C PRO A 30 -0.32 9.87 2.14
N ILE A 31 -0.53 11.10 2.60
CA ILE A 31 -1.77 11.83 2.33
C ILE A 31 -1.65 12.45 0.94
N TYR A 32 -2.27 11.83 -0.07
CA TYR A 32 -2.33 12.37 -1.43
C TYR A 32 -3.40 13.47 -1.55
N GLN A 33 -3.16 14.61 -0.91
CA GLN A 33 -4.05 15.76 -0.93
C GLN A 33 -3.87 16.56 -2.24
N THR A 34 -4.31 15.97 -3.35
CA THR A 34 -4.29 16.56 -4.69
C THR A 34 -5.65 16.40 -5.36
N THR A 35 -5.95 17.27 -6.33
CA THR A 35 -7.16 17.20 -7.16
C THR A 35 -6.93 16.55 -8.52
N SER A 36 -5.67 16.37 -8.94
CA SER A 36 -5.33 15.85 -10.27
C SER A 36 -3.98 15.11 -10.29
N TYR A 37 -3.77 14.29 -11.34
CA TYR A 37 -2.56 13.51 -11.61
C TYR A 37 -2.09 13.70 -13.06
N GLN A 38 -0.78 13.65 -13.29
CA GLN A 38 -0.17 13.79 -14.62
C GLN A 38 -0.18 12.46 -15.40
N PHE A 39 -0.48 12.50 -16.70
CA PHE A 39 -0.30 11.36 -17.60
C PHE A 39 1.18 11.13 -17.92
N ARG A 40 1.59 9.87 -18.07
CA ARG A 40 3.00 9.50 -18.26
C ARG A 40 3.56 9.88 -19.64
N ASN A 41 2.74 10.01 -20.67
CA ASN A 41 3.15 10.36 -22.04
C ASN A 41 2.10 11.28 -22.67
N THR A 42 2.55 12.28 -23.44
CA THR A 42 1.72 13.18 -24.28
C THR A 42 1.84 12.81 -25.74
#